data_AF-A0A7J5E930-F1
#
_entry.id   AF-A0A7J5E930-F1
#
_cell.length_a   1.000
_cell.length_b   1.000
_cell.length_c   1.000
_cell.angle_alpha   90.00
_cell.angle_beta   90.00
_cell.angle_gamma   90.00
#
_symmetry.space_group_name_H-M   'P 1'
#
loop_
_entity.id
_entity.type
_entity.pdbx_description
1 polymer ?
#
loop_
_entity_poly.entity_id
_entity_poly.type
_entity_poly.pdbx_seq_one_letter_code
_entity_poly.pdbx_strand_id
1 'polypeptide(L)'
;DKTMESFDPNSQVAVSEQTMKTENTGLTMSDSNAIFSENTTTNYEISKTIERVIEGAGNIQRVTVAAVINGVAKQVKNGETTETVIEPRSREQLQKLEQIVRQAVGIDNSRQDQISLVSIPFETNFVDDTPVEEESTLTNIQDWSNFILIFFAIGASFFVLKGLMNRLKNEKIMIGTVNYSDNSFNDLMPSLPSGNFNSAPNTIQLQSALSKKKPILQIGDLEDEITDEAMRKKAQHDKIMNYVQKKPSEAAKLINSWLREDEF
;
A
#
# COMPACT_ATOMS: atom_id res chain seq x y z
N ASP A 1 17.28 28.15 -27.78
CA ASP A 1 17.65 28.80 -29.05
C ASP A 1 18.99 29.49 -28.84
N LYS A 2 20.02 29.07 -29.56
CA LYS A 2 21.35 29.68 -29.50
C LYS A 2 21.68 30.21 -30.89
N THR A 3 21.98 31.50 -30.98
CA THR A 3 22.44 32.13 -32.21
C THR A 3 23.91 32.44 -32.07
N MET A 4 24.72 31.95 -32.99
CA MET A 4 26.14 32.22 -33.08
C MET A 4 26.43 32.95 -34.38
N GLU A 5 27.17 34.04 -34.27
CA GLU A 5 27.58 34.85 -35.42
C GLU A 5 29.11 34.76 -35.55
N SER A 6 29.57 34.39 -36.74
CA SER A 6 31.00 34.35 -37.06
C SER A 6 31.27 35.23 -38.28
N PHE A 7 32.35 36.00 -38.22
CA PHE A 7 32.81 36.86 -39.30
C PHE A 7 34.13 36.29 -39.82
N ASP A 8 34.26 36.14 -41.13
CA ASP A 8 35.52 35.73 -41.77
C ASP A 8 36.23 36.95 -42.39
N PRO A 9 37.23 37.54 -41.70
CA PRO A 9 37.94 38.72 -42.20
C PRO A 9 38.87 38.42 -43.39
N ASN A 10 39.14 37.14 -43.69
CA ASN A 10 40.00 36.74 -44.79
C ASN A 10 39.22 36.51 -46.09
N SER A 11 37.91 36.28 -46.01
CA SER A 11 37.02 36.12 -47.17
C SER A 11 36.31 37.44 -47.52
N GLN A 12 37.09 38.50 -47.76
CA GLN A 12 36.55 39.78 -48.22
C GLN A 12 36.10 39.68 -49.68
N VAL A 13 34.86 40.06 -49.96
CA VAL A 13 34.30 40.08 -51.31
C VAL A 13 34.08 41.53 -51.71
N ALA A 14 34.58 41.92 -52.88
CA ALA A 14 34.30 43.23 -53.45
C ALA A 14 32.83 43.27 -53.90
N VAL A 15 32.03 44.16 -53.30
CA VAL A 15 30.59 44.27 -53.56
C VAL A 15 30.30 45.32 -54.61
N SER A 16 31.05 46.43 -54.62
CA SER A 16 30.90 47.48 -55.61
C SER A 16 32.20 48.20 -55.89
N GLU A 17 32.32 48.68 -57.13
CA GLU A 17 33.44 49.48 -57.60
C GLU A 17 32.87 50.72 -58.29
N GLN A 18 33.36 51.89 -57.89
CA GLN A 18 33.02 53.17 -58.51
C GLN A 18 34.28 53.83 -59.03
N THR A 19 34.33 54.05 -60.34
CA THR A 19 35.41 54.76 -61.01
C THR A 19 34.94 56.15 -61.41
N MET A 20 35.65 57.17 -60.95
CA MET A 20 35.47 58.55 -61.39
C MET A 20 36.65 58.97 -62.26
N LYS A 21 36.35 59.31 -63.51
CA LYS A 21 37.31 59.87 -64.46
C LYS A 21 37.07 61.36 -64.57
N THR A 22 38.09 62.15 -64.29
CA THR A 22 38.07 63.59 -64.52
C THR A 22 39.06 63.90 -65.63
N GLU A 23 38.52 64.29 -66.77
CA GLU A 23 39.28 64.74 -67.93
C GLU A 23 39.10 66.24 -68.06
N ASN A 24 40.17 66.99 -67.82
CA ASN A 24 40.18 68.44 -68.04
C ASN A 24 40.90 68.72 -69.36
N THR A 25 40.13 68.95 -70.42
CA THR A 25 40.66 69.45 -71.69
C THR A 25 40.82 70.96 -71.59
N GLY A 26 42.07 71.42 -71.50
CA GLY A 26 42.40 72.85 -71.39
C GLY A 26 41.75 73.67 -72.51
N LEU A 27 41.21 74.84 -72.16
CA LEU A 27 40.42 75.70 -73.06
C LEU A 27 41.27 76.51 -74.06
N THR A 28 42.62 76.46 -74.01
CA THR A 28 43.49 77.21 -74.92
C THR A 28 44.74 76.43 -75.34
N MET A 29 45.22 76.68 -76.56
CA MET A 29 46.30 75.96 -77.25
C MET A 29 47.72 76.18 -76.68
N SER A 30 47.89 76.93 -75.59
CA SER A 30 49.21 77.22 -74.99
C SER A 30 49.52 76.45 -73.69
N ASP A 31 48.54 75.76 -73.09
CA ASP A 31 48.74 74.98 -71.87
C ASP A 31 48.87 73.48 -72.19
N SER A 32 50.10 72.96 -72.23
CA SER A 32 50.40 71.58 -72.63
C SER A 32 50.26 70.54 -71.51
N ASN A 33 49.45 70.79 -70.47
CA ASN A 33 49.25 69.82 -69.38
C ASN A 33 47.78 69.38 -69.32
N ALA A 34 47.41 68.44 -70.19
CA ALA A 34 46.19 67.66 -70.02
C ALA A 34 46.37 66.74 -68.79
N ILE A 35 45.63 67.01 -67.71
CA ILE A 35 45.66 66.19 -66.50
C ILE A 35 44.52 65.17 -66.62
N PHE A 36 44.89 63.90 -66.74
CA PHE A 36 43.98 62.77 -66.63
C PHE A 36 44.04 62.20 -65.22
N SER A 37 42.94 62.22 -64.49
CA SER A 37 42.84 61.62 -63.15
C SER A 37 41.74 60.58 -63.14
N GLU A 38 42.10 59.36 -62.73
CA GLU A 38 41.18 58.24 -62.54
C GLU A 38 41.27 57.82 -61.07
N ASN A 39 40.15 57.92 -60.35
CA ASN A 39 40.03 57.46 -58.97
C ASN A 39 39.02 56.31 -58.93
N THR A 40 39.48 55.14 -58.50
CA THR A 40 38.65 53.95 -58.29
C THR A 40 38.49 53.67 -56.81
N THR A 41 37.24 53.61 -56.34
CA THR A 41 36.90 53.20 -54.98
C THR A 41 36.21 51.85 -55.02
N THR A 42 36.80 50.85 -54.38
CA THR A 42 36.23 49.51 -54.23
C THR A 42 35.73 49.30 -52.80
N ASN A 43 34.48 48.89 -52.65
CA ASN A 43 33.88 48.56 -51.36
C ASN A 43 33.94 47.05 -51.13
N TYR A 44 34.45 46.65 -49.96
CA TYR A 44 34.55 45.27 -49.54
C TYR A 44 33.54 44.99 -48.43
N GLU A 45 32.85 43.84 -48.50
CA GLU A 45 32.02 43.34 -47.43
C GLU A 45 32.65 42.09 -46.80
N ILE A 46 32.49 41.96 -45.48
CA ILE A 46 32.96 40.82 -44.71
C ILE A 46 31.83 39.80 -44.64
N SER A 47 32.12 38.57 -45.02
CA SER A 47 31.13 37.49 -44.97
C SER A 47 30.73 37.20 -43.52
N LYS A 48 29.41 37.16 -43.26
CA LYS A 48 28.83 36.81 -41.96
C LYS A 48 28.12 35.46 -42.05
N THR A 49 28.47 34.53 -41.17
CA THR A 49 27.75 33.27 -40.99
C THR A 49 26.90 33.35 -39.72
N ILE A 50 25.59 33.14 -39.86
CA ILE A 50 24.65 33.10 -38.73
C ILE A 50 24.20 31.65 -38.56
N GLU A 51 24.62 31.02 -37.47
CA GLU A 51 24.16 29.69 -37.08
C GLU A 51 23.08 29.85 -35.99
N ARG A 52 21.89 29.29 -36.25
CA ARG A 52 20.78 29.27 -35.29
C ARG A 52 20.48 27.83 -34.90
N VAL A 53 20.83 27.47 -33.67
CA VAL A 53 20.57 26.15 -33.10
C VAL A 53 19.24 26.20 -32.34
N ILE A 54 18.21 25.65 -32.99
CA ILE A 54 16.89 25.44 -32.38
C ILE A 54 16.90 24.06 -31.72
N GLU A 55 17.14 24.04 -30.42
CA GLU A 55 17.01 22.82 -29.62
C GLU A 55 15.53 22.41 -29.57
N GLY A 56 15.23 21.16 -29.96
CA GLY A 56 13.88 20.61 -29.88
C GLY A 56 13.38 20.49 -28.43
N ALA A 57 12.07 20.57 -28.23
CA ALA A 57 11.46 20.31 -26.93
C ALA A 57 11.58 18.82 -26.57
N GLY A 58 11.82 18.51 -25.29
CA GLY A 58 11.92 17.12 -24.80
C GLY A 58 13.34 16.54 -24.72
N ASN A 59 14.37 17.38 -24.85
CA ASN A 59 15.76 16.93 -24.62
C ASN A 59 15.97 16.52 -23.15
N ILE A 60 16.63 15.39 -22.94
CA ILE A 60 17.00 14.90 -21.62
C ILE A 60 18.20 15.71 -21.12
N GLN A 61 18.04 16.44 -20.02
CA GLN A 61 19.12 17.23 -19.43
C GLN A 61 20.03 16.40 -18.52
N ARG A 62 19.45 15.49 -17.74
CA ARG A 62 20.16 14.62 -16.80
C ARG A 62 19.35 13.38 -16.48
N VAL A 63 20.04 12.25 -16.33
CA VAL A 63 19.47 10.96 -15.88
C VAL A 63 20.16 10.53 -14.60
N THR A 64 19.37 10.16 -13.59
CA THR A 64 19.87 9.56 -12.35
C THR A 64 19.21 8.20 -12.15
N VAL A 65 20.01 7.15 -12.02
CA VAL A 65 19.52 5.78 -11.83
C VAL A 65 20.07 5.22 -10.52
N ALA A 66 19.16 4.74 -9.68
CA ALA A 66 19.50 3.96 -8.51
C ALA A 66 18.85 2.58 -8.64
N ALA A 67 19.64 1.52 -8.48
CA ALA A 67 19.14 0.15 -8.55
C ALA A 67 19.66 -0.68 -7.36
N VAL A 68 18.78 -1.50 -6.81
CA VAL A 68 19.10 -2.44 -5.74
C VAL A 68 19.02 -3.84 -6.30
N ILE A 69 20.06 -4.64 -6.11
CA ILE A 69 20.17 -5.99 -6.65
C ILE A 69 20.17 -7.00 -5.51
N ASN A 70 19.26 -7.97 -5.59
CA ASN A 70 19.22 -9.06 -4.62
C ASN A 70 20.55 -9.82 -4.61
N GLY A 71 20.88 -10.35 -3.42
CA GLY A 71 22.02 -11.21 -3.19
C GLY A 71 21.97 -12.53 -3.97
N VAL A 72 22.99 -13.35 -3.77
CA VAL A 72 23.06 -14.71 -4.32
C VAL A 72 22.79 -15.71 -3.21
N ALA A 73 21.94 -16.70 -3.52
CA ALA A 73 21.69 -17.82 -2.63
C ALA A 73 22.94 -18.71 -2.58
N LYS A 74 23.49 -18.90 -1.37
CA LYS A 74 24.54 -19.87 -1.11
C LYS A 74 24.04 -20.91 -0.13
N GLN A 75 24.29 -22.17 -0.47
CA GLN A 75 24.05 -23.29 0.43
C GLN A 75 25.22 -23.40 1.40
N VAL A 76 24.94 -23.21 2.68
CA VAL A 76 25.91 -23.30 3.77
C VAL A 76 25.57 -24.55 4.58
N LYS A 77 26.54 -25.45 4.74
CA LYS A 77 26.35 -26.62 5.61
C LYS A 77 26.57 -26.22 7.06
N ASN A 78 25.54 -26.37 7.87
CA ASN A 78 25.60 -26.18 9.31
C ASN A 78 25.29 -27.53 9.99
N GLY A 79 26.34 -28.32 10.23
CA GLY A 79 26.19 -29.70 10.71
C GLY A 79 25.65 -30.65 9.63
N GLU A 80 24.59 -31.40 9.96
CA GLU A 80 23.87 -32.27 9.01
C GLU A 80 22.89 -31.51 8.10
N THR A 81 22.59 -30.26 8.44
CA THR A 81 21.60 -29.43 7.74
C THR A 81 22.28 -28.53 6.71
N THR A 82 21.67 -28.38 5.53
CA THR A 82 22.09 -27.41 4.53
C THR A 82 21.11 -26.24 4.55
N GLU A 83 21.57 -25.07 4.99
CA GLU A 83 20.79 -23.84 5.01
C GLU A 83 21.12 -23.00 3.78
N THR A 84 20.11 -22.34 3.19
CA THR A 84 20.34 -21.40 2.10
C THR A 84 20.38 -19.99 2.68
N VAL A 85 21.56 -19.37 2.64
CA VAL A 85 21.77 -17.98 3.09
C VAL A 85 21.92 -17.08 1.86
N ILE A 86 21.24 -15.94 1.87
CA ILE A 86 21.40 -14.93 0.82
C ILE A 86 22.54 -14.00 1.20
N GLU A 87 23.62 -14.04 0.42
CA GLU A 87 24.76 -13.14 0.61
C GLU A 87 24.76 -12.02 -0.44
N PRO A 88 25.22 -10.81 -0.09
CA PRO A 88 25.44 -9.74 -1.06
C PRO A 88 26.33 -10.19 -2.22
N ARG A 89 26.08 -9.67 -3.42
CA ARG A 89 26.88 -9.99 -4.61
C ARG A 89 28.32 -9.48 -4.47
N SER A 90 29.25 -10.16 -5.15
CA SER A 90 30.64 -9.72 -5.19
C SER A 90 30.78 -8.37 -5.91
N ARG A 91 31.80 -7.59 -5.56
CA ARG A 91 32.08 -6.29 -6.19
C ARG A 91 32.29 -6.40 -7.70
N GLU A 92 32.95 -7.46 -8.16
CA GLU A 92 33.19 -7.71 -9.59
C GLU A 92 31.89 -7.95 -10.36
N GLN A 93 30.93 -8.67 -9.76
CA GLN A 93 29.61 -8.86 -10.37
C GLN A 93 28.83 -7.56 -10.39
N LEU A 94 28.89 -6.76 -9.32
CA LEU A 94 28.25 -5.45 -9.27
C LEU A 94 28.81 -4.50 -10.34
N GLN A 95 30.11 -4.45 -10.56
CA GLN A 95 30.71 -3.65 -11.63
C GLN A 95 30.25 -4.08 -13.02
N LYS A 96 30.14 -5.39 -13.28
CA LYS A 96 29.59 -5.89 -14.55
C LYS A 96 28.14 -5.49 -14.74
N LEU A 97 27.32 -5.62 -13.69
CA LEU A 97 25.92 -5.21 -13.74
C LEU A 97 25.78 -3.69 -13.93
N GLU A 98 26.59 -2.90 -13.25
CA GLU A 98 26.63 -1.45 -13.42
C GLU A 98 26.96 -1.08 -14.87
N GLN A 99 27.94 -1.75 -15.50
CA GLN A 99 28.26 -1.53 -16.91
C GLN A 99 27.08 -1.85 -17.84
N ILE A 100 26.37 -2.94 -17.59
CA ILE A 100 25.18 -3.33 -18.38
C ILE A 100 24.08 -2.29 -18.23
N VAL A 101 23.77 -1.88 -17.01
CA VAL A 101 22.73 -0.86 -16.75
C VAL A 101 23.13 0.48 -17.36
N ARG A 102 24.40 0.88 -17.24
CA ARG A 102 24.94 2.09 -17.84
C ARG A 102 24.77 2.13 -19.36
N GLN A 103 25.03 1.00 -20.03
CA GLN A 103 24.84 0.84 -21.48
C GLN A 103 23.36 0.83 -21.87
N ALA A 104 22.52 0.13 -21.11
CA ALA A 104 21.08 0.03 -21.38
C ALA A 104 20.36 1.39 -21.26
N VAL A 105 20.77 2.21 -20.29
CA VAL A 105 20.20 3.54 -20.06
C VAL A 105 20.81 4.60 -21.00
N GLY A 106 22.02 4.37 -21.51
CA GLY A 106 22.74 5.35 -22.32
C GLY A 106 23.22 6.54 -21.48
N ILE A 107 23.82 6.26 -20.34
CA ILE A 107 24.41 7.26 -19.43
C ILE A 107 25.49 8.06 -20.16
N ASP A 108 25.37 9.38 -20.12
CA ASP A 108 26.30 10.33 -20.72
C ASP A 108 26.92 11.25 -19.65
N ASN A 109 28.25 11.28 -19.61
CA ASN A 109 29.00 12.15 -18.71
C ASN A 109 28.84 13.64 -19.06
N SER A 110 28.56 13.98 -20.32
CA SER A 110 28.36 15.37 -20.77
C SER A 110 27.08 15.98 -20.17
N ARG A 111 26.06 15.13 -19.95
CA ARG A 111 24.80 15.45 -19.27
C ARG A 111 24.89 15.36 -17.75
N GLN A 112 26.06 15.00 -17.21
CA GLN A 112 26.28 14.74 -15.78
C GLN A 112 25.34 13.67 -15.23
N ASP A 113 25.10 12.62 -16.03
CA ASP A 113 24.29 11.48 -15.62
C ASP A 113 24.96 10.68 -14.50
N GLN A 114 24.15 10.09 -13.61
CA GLN A 114 24.63 9.35 -12.44
C GLN A 114 23.97 7.97 -12.33
N ILE A 115 24.75 6.99 -11.91
CA ILE A 115 24.28 5.63 -11.63
C ILE A 115 24.81 5.17 -10.27
N SER A 116 23.94 4.53 -9.48
CA SER A 116 24.30 3.89 -8.21
C SER A 116 23.68 2.50 -8.13
N LEU A 117 24.52 1.50 -7.89
CA LEU A 117 24.10 0.11 -7.76
C LEU A 117 24.52 -0.44 -6.41
N VAL A 118 23.58 -0.96 -5.65
CA VAL A 118 23.84 -1.57 -4.34
C VAL A 118 23.27 -2.97 -4.27
N SER A 119 24.00 -3.90 -3.64
CA SER A 119 23.47 -5.23 -3.35
C SER A 119 23.01 -5.32 -1.92
N ILE A 120 21.72 -5.59 -1.73
CA ILE A 120 21.12 -5.79 -0.43
C ILE A 120 20.29 -7.07 -0.52
N PRO A 121 20.45 -8.04 0.40
CA PRO A 121 19.58 -9.20 0.48
C PRO A 121 18.13 -8.75 0.65
N PHE A 122 17.24 -9.24 -0.21
CA PHE A 122 15.83 -8.96 -0.06
C PHE A 122 15.26 -9.88 1.01
N GLU A 123 14.43 -9.32 1.89
CA GLU A 123 13.67 -10.11 2.85
C GLU A 123 12.79 -11.09 2.08
N THR A 124 13.06 -12.38 2.24
CA THR A 124 12.13 -13.43 1.83
C THR A 124 11.09 -13.60 2.91
N ASN A 125 10.37 -12.52 3.21
CA ASN A 125 8.99 -12.71 3.60
C ASN A 125 8.34 -13.19 2.30
N PHE A 126 8.38 -14.51 2.09
CA PHE A 126 7.26 -15.13 1.43
C PHE A 126 6.08 -14.57 2.21
N VAL A 127 5.38 -13.60 1.60
CA VAL A 127 3.93 -13.65 1.66
C VAL A 127 3.72 -15.08 1.24
N ASP A 128 3.55 -15.98 2.22
CA ASP A 128 2.91 -17.25 1.98
C ASP A 128 1.84 -16.86 0.98
N ASP A 129 1.94 -17.40 -0.24
CA ASP A 129 0.73 -17.59 -1.01
C ASP A 129 -0.22 -18.10 0.05
N THR A 130 -1.11 -17.23 0.54
CA THR A 130 -2.20 -17.64 1.40
C THR A 130 -2.69 -18.81 0.61
N PRO A 131 -2.52 -20.06 1.10
CA PRO A 131 -2.89 -21.20 0.30
C PRO A 131 -4.31 -20.85 -0.07
N VAL A 132 -4.57 -20.58 -1.36
CA VAL A 132 -5.93 -20.53 -1.85
C VAL A 132 -6.44 -21.82 -1.27
N GLU A 133 -7.35 -21.71 -0.31
CA GLU A 133 -7.85 -22.84 0.45
C GLU A 133 -8.52 -23.74 -0.60
N GLU A 134 -7.72 -24.52 -1.33
CA GLU A 134 -8.09 -25.84 -1.74
C GLU A 134 -8.29 -26.51 -0.40
N GLU A 135 -9.55 -26.46 0.05
CA GLU A 135 -10.08 -27.01 1.27
C GLU A 135 -9.29 -28.27 1.62
N SER A 136 -8.26 -28.05 2.43
CA SER A 136 -7.33 -29.11 2.75
C SER A 136 -8.16 -30.18 3.42
N THR A 137 -8.02 -31.41 2.93
CA THR A 137 -8.81 -32.60 3.23
C THR A 137 -8.70 -33.08 4.68
N LEU A 138 -8.33 -32.19 5.60
CA LEU A 138 -8.25 -32.34 7.05
C LEU A 138 -9.54 -31.93 7.77
N THR A 139 -10.51 -31.33 7.08
CA THR A 139 -11.90 -31.17 7.58
C THR A 139 -12.66 -32.50 7.72
N ASN A 140 -12.09 -33.61 7.21
CA ASN A 140 -12.70 -34.95 7.29
C ASN A 140 -12.78 -35.51 8.72
N ILE A 141 -12.04 -34.95 9.69
CA ILE A 141 -12.16 -35.34 11.11
C ILE A 141 -13.46 -34.76 11.72
N GLN A 142 -13.87 -33.56 11.30
CA GLN A 142 -15.13 -32.95 11.72
C GLN A 142 -16.32 -33.68 11.09
N ASP A 143 -16.20 -34.11 9.83
CA ASP A 143 -17.22 -34.93 9.17
C ASP A 143 -17.36 -36.32 9.81
N TRP A 144 -16.24 -36.99 10.13
CA TRP A 144 -16.28 -38.26 10.87
C TRP A 144 -16.86 -38.11 12.27
N SER A 145 -16.65 -36.98 12.96
CA SER A 145 -17.23 -36.75 14.28
C SER A 145 -18.77 -36.71 14.23
N ASN A 146 -19.35 -36.12 13.17
CA ASN A 146 -20.79 -36.10 12.96
C ASN A 146 -21.35 -37.49 12.65
N PHE A 147 -20.67 -38.29 11.81
CA PHE A 147 -21.09 -39.67 11.55
C PHE A 147 -20.98 -40.56 12.78
N ILE A 148 -19.91 -40.42 13.58
CA ILE A 148 -19.72 -41.15 14.85
C ILE A 148 -20.83 -40.80 15.84
N LEU A 149 -21.22 -39.52 15.95
CA LEU A 149 -22.33 -39.10 16.81
C LEU A 149 -23.68 -39.66 16.34
N ILE A 150 -23.95 -39.68 15.03
CA ILE A 150 -25.16 -40.31 14.47
C ILE A 150 -25.17 -41.83 14.77
N PHE A 151 -24.07 -42.53 14.54
CA PHE A 151 -23.99 -43.97 14.81
C PHE A 151 -24.13 -44.28 16.30
N PHE A 152 -23.53 -43.47 17.16
CA PHE A 152 -23.65 -43.61 18.61
C PHE A 152 -25.10 -43.36 19.07
N ALA A 153 -25.78 -42.35 18.52
CA ALA A 153 -27.19 -42.07 18.82
C ALA A 153 -28.11 -43.23 18.40
N ILE A 154 -27.91 -43.80 17.22
CA ILE A 154 -28.67 -44.96 16.73
C ILE A 154 -28.41 -46.18 17.63
N GLY A 155 -27.15 -46.44 17.96
CA GLY A 155 -26.76 -47.54 18.86
C GLY A 155 -27.36 -47.41 20.26
N ALA A 156 -27.31 -46.21 20.84
CA ALA A 156 -27.90 -45.92 22.15
C ALA A 156 -29.43 -46.09 22.12
N SER A 157 -30.10 -45.60 21.07
CA SER A 157 -31.54 -45.79 20.89
C SER A 157 -31.91 -47.27 20.81
N PHE A 158 -31.15 -48.07 20.05
CA PHE A 158 -31.36 -49.52 19.98
C PHE A 158 -31.10 -50.22 21.32
N PHE A 159 -30.07 -49.79 22.07
CA PHE A 159 -29.76 -50.33 23.39
C PHE A 159 -30.88 -50.06 24.41
N VAL A 160 -31.45 -48.85 24.41
CA VAL A 160 -32.61 -48.50 25.24
C VAL A 160 -33.82 -49.33 24.85
N LEU A 161 -34.10 -49.47 23.54
CA LEU A 161 -35.22 -50.26 23.05
C LEU A 161 -35.07 -51.76 23.40
N LYS A 162 -33.85 -52.31 23.26
CA LYS A 162 -33.52 -53.67 23.69
C LYS A 162 -33.62 -53.82 25.22
N GLY A 163 -33.22 -52.81 25.99
CA GLY A 163 -33.35 -52.76 27.44
C GLY A 163 -34.81 -52.78 27.90
N LEU A 164 -35.69 -51.99 27.27
CA LEU A 164 -37.13 -52.00 27.51
C LEU A 164 -37.80 -53.30 27.07
N MET A 165 -37.43 -53.83 25.90
CA MET A 165 -37.94 -55.11 25.41
C MET A 165 -37.58 -56.28 26.35
N ASN A 166 -36.38 -56.25 26.93
CA ASN A 166 -35.96 -57.25 27.92
C ASN A 166 -36.67 -57.07 29.27
N ARG A 167 -37.16 -55.87 29.61
CA ARG A 167 -38.00 -55.65 30.81
C ARG A 167 -39.44 -56.08 30.59
N LEU A 168 -39.97 -55.93 29.38
CA LEU A 168 -41.33 -56.37 29.03
C LEU A 168 -41.47 -57.90 28.90
N LYS A 169 -40.38 -58.62 28.65
CA LYS A 169 -40.40 -60.10 28.61
C LYS A 169 -40.39 -60.76 30.00
N ASN A 170 -40.17 -59.98 31.07
CA ASN A 170 -40.09 -60.49 32.44
C ASN A 170 -41.29 -60.14 33.33
N GLU A 171 -42.30 -59.45 32.80
CA GLU A 171 -43.59 -59.32 33.49
C GLU A 171 -44.64 -60.19 32.77
N LYS A 172 -44.91 -61.36 33.35
CA LYS A 172 -46.23 -61.98 33.16
C LYS A 172 -47.25 -60.95 33.62
N ILE A 173 -48.07 -60.47 32.69
CA ILE A 173 -49.26 -59.68 32.99
C ILE A 173 -50.15 -60.57 33.89
N MET A 174 -50.11 -60.33 35.20
CA MET A 174 -51.04 -60.86 36.19
C MET A 174 -51.96 -59.70 36.57
N ILE A 175 -53.19 -59.78 36.09
CA ILE A 175 -54.33 -58.99 36.56
C ILE A 175 -54.56 -59.35 38.03
N GLY A 176 -54.44 -58.38 38.92
CA GLY A 176 -54.61 -58.53 40.37
C GLY A 176 -55.32 -57.31 40.97
N THR A 177 -56.38 -57.58 41.72
CA THR A 177 -57.42 -56.66 42.21
C THR A 177 -56.97 -55.76 43.38
N VAL A 178 -57.54 -54.56 43.45
CA VAL A 178 -57.30 -53.55 44.51
C VAL A 178 -57.99 -53.95 45.82
N ASN A 179 -57.29 -53.83 46.95
CA ASN A 179 -57.89 -53.81 48.30
C ASN A 179 -57.20 -52.72 49.15
N TYR A 180 -58.02 -51.87 49.79
CA TYR A 180 -57.63 -50.87 50.78
C TYR A 180 -57.95 -51.39 52.19
N SER A 181 -57.01 -51.23 53.12
CA SER A 181 -57.20 -51.31 54.59
C SER A 181 -56.07 -50.50 55.21
N ASP A 182 -56.28 -49.24 55.59
CA ASP A 182 -56.77 -48.77 56.89
C ASP A 182 -56.00 -49.32 58.11
N ASN A 183 -55.31 -48.41 58.80
CA ASN A 183 -55.10 -48.45 60.24
C ASN A 183 -54.58 -47.09 60.72
N SER A 184 -55.51 -46.35 61.30
CA SER A 184 -55.29 -45.25 62.22
C SER A 184 -54.98 -45.81 63.62
N PHE A 185 -54.07 -45.22 64.40
CA PHE A 185 -54.33 -44.71 65.77
C PHE A 185 -53.06 -44.43 66.59
N ASN A 186 -53.04 -43.21 67.16
CA ASN A 186 -52.51 -42.78 68.47
C ASN A 186 -51.00 -42.84 68.78
N ASP A 187 -50.42 -41.66 69.02
CA ASP A 187 -50.28 -41.12 70.39
C ASP A 187 -49.94 -39.62 70.32
N LEU A 188 -50.86 -38.72 70.68
CA LEU A 188 -51.09 -38.12 72.02
C LEU A 188 -50.21 -36.89 72.32
N MET A 189 -50.84 -35.73 72.12
CA MET A 189 -50.62 -34.32 72.57
C MET A 189 -50.35 -34.21 74.12
N PRO A 190 -50.20 -33.03 74.78
CA PRO A 190 -50.34 -31.63 74.30
C PRO A 190 -49.41 -30.55 74.94
N SER A 191 -49.38 -29.34 74.34
CA SER A 191 -49.75 -28.09 75.04
C SER A 191 -49.66 -26.84 74.14
N LEU A 192 -50.76 -26.08 74.09
CA LEU A 192 -50.92 -24.67 73.67
C LEU A 192 -51.67 -23.96 74.83
N PRO A 193 -51.64 -22.62 75.02
CA PRO A 193 -52.19 -21.60 74.08
C PRO A 193 -51.34 -20.30 74.08
N SER A 194 -51.54 -19.19 73.37
CA SER A 194 -52.65 -18.46 72.71
C SER A 194 -51.95 -17.26 72.03
N GLY A 195 -52.28 -16.79 70.81
CA GLY A 195 -53.37 -15.85 70.58
C GLY A 195 -52.97 -14.67 69.67
N ASN A 196 -53.25 -14.81 68.37
CA ASN A 196 -53.99 -13.92 67.44
C ASN A 196 -53.62 -12.46 67.04
N PHE A 197 -53.95 -12.18 65.76
CA PHE A 197 -54.20 -10.91 65.01
C PHE A 197 -52.96 -10.06 64.59
N ASN A 198 -52.77 -9.57 63.35
CA ASN A 198 -53.73 -9.02 62.36
C ASN A 198 -53.14 -8.87 60.92
N SER A 199 -54.02 -9.05 59.91
CA SER A 199 -54.18 -8.41 58.57
C SER A 199 -53.02 -8.06 57.60
N ALA A 200 -53.18 -8.50 56.34
CA ALA A 200 -52.56 -8.04 55.07
C ALA A 200 -53.17 -6.68 54.56
N PRO A 201 -52.86 -6.09 53.37
CA PRO A 201 -52.01 -6.53 52.24
C PRO A 201 -51.15 -5.44 51.50
N ASN A 202 -50.44 -5.89 50.45
CA ASN A 202 -50.09 -5.20 49.17
C ASN A 202 -48.86 -4.25 49.01
N THR A 203 -47.96 -4.74 48.14
CA THR A 203 -47.25 -4.11 46.98
C THR A 203 -46.17 -3.01 47.12
N ILE A 204 -44.93 -3.45 46.87
CA ILE A 204 -43.92 -3.02 45.84
C ILE A 204 -43.52 -1.53 45.74
N GLN A 205 -42.24 -1.19 46.05
CA GLN A 205 -41.11 -0.85 45.14
C GLN A 205 -39.98 -0.14 45.93
N LEU A 206 -38.85 -0.83 46.17
CA LEU A 206 -37.52 -0.60 45.58
C LEU A 206 -36.83 0.76 45.84
N GLN A 207 -35.94 0.83 46.85
CA GLN A 207 -34.68 1.59 46.74
C GLN A 207 -33.62 1.23 47.80
N SER A 208 -32.40 0.95 47.29
CA SER A 208 -31.05 1.24 47.82
C SER A 208 -30.70 1.06 49.32
N ALA A 209 -29.66 0.26 49.61
CA ALA A 209 -28.41 0.73 50.27
C ALA A 209 -27.39 -0.40 50.53
N LEU A 210 -26.21 -0.26 49.91
CA LEU A 210 -24.84 -0.40 50.48
C LEU A 210 -24.53 -1.46 51.57
N SER A 211 -23.64 -2.42 51.25
CA SER A 211 -22.34 -2.55 51.95
C SER A 211 -21.40 -3.68 51.44
N LYS A 212 -20.15 -3.27 51.19
CA LYS A 212 -18.85 -3.89 51.53
C LYS A 212 -18.29 -5.11 50.75
N LYS A 213 -17.60 -4.77 49.65
CA LYS A 213 -16.15 -4.95 49.35
C LYS A 213 -15.31 -6.03 50.07
N LYS A 214 -14.60 -6.85 49.25
CA LYS A 214 -13.17 -7.24 49.36
C LYS A 214 -12.58 -7.54 47.95
N PRO A 215 -11.25 -7.46 47.75
CA PRO A 215 -10.64 -6.79 46.60
C PRO A 215 -10.26 -7.70 45.42
N ILE A 216 -10.34 -7.15 44.20
CA ILE A 216 -9.77 -7.69 42.97
C ILE A 216 -8.49 -6.93 42.66
N LEU A 217 -7.47 -7.67 42.23
CA LEU A 217 -6.12 -7.24 41.88
C LEU A 217 -6.16 -6.31 40.65
N GLN A 218 -5.34 -5.26 40.68
CA GLN A 218 -5.15 -4.28 39.61
C GLN A 218 -4.38 -4.89 38.44
N ILE A 219 -4.97 -4.87 37.25
CA ILE A 219 -4.28 -4.97 35.96
C ILE A 219 -4.86 -3.86 35.06
N GLY A 220 -4.04 -2.85 34.81
CA GLY A 220 -3.92 -2.03 33.59
C GLY A 220 -5.17 -1.47 32.91
N ASP A 221 -5.33 -0.15 33.04
CA ASP A 221 -6.17 0.73 32.21
C ASP A 221 -5.70 0.78 30.73
N LEU A 222 -5.90 -0.28 29.95
CA LEU A 222 -5.53 -0.35 28.52
C LEU A 222 -6.72 -0.66 27.58
N GLU A 223 -7.91 -0.91 28.11
CA GLU A 223 -9.09 -1.31 27.31
C GLU A 223 -10.01 -0.14 26.92
N ASP A 224 -9.90 1.02 27.59
CA ASP A 224 -10.73 2.20 27.29
C ASP A 224 -10.11 3.13 26.23
N GLU A 225 -8.79 3.08 26.00
CA GLU A 225 -8.11 4.00 25.06
C GLU A 225 -8.24 3.57 23.58
N ILE A 226 -8.51 2.29 23.33
CA ILE A 226 -8.71 1.72 21.98
C ILE A 226 -10.13 1.95 21.42
N THR A 227 -11.10 2.30 22.26
CA THR A 227 -12.51 2.43 21.85
C THR A 227 -12.84 3.84 21.33
N ASP A 228 -12.32 4.89 21.97
CA ASP A 228 -12.69 6.27 21.63
C ASP A 228 -12.01 6.78 20.34
N GLU A 229 -10.74 6.43 20.10
CA GLU A 229 -10.03 6.87 18.90
C GLU A 229 -10.55 6.17 17.63
N ALA A 230 -10.85 4.87 17.73
CA ALA A 230 -11.41 4.09 16.63
C ALA A 230 -12.79 4.62 16.21
N MET A 231 -13.64 4.98 17.18
CA MET A 231 -14.95 5.58 16.92
C MET A 231 -14.84 6.95 16.25
N ARG A 232 -13.86 7.77 16.65
CA ARG A 232 -13.60 9.07 16.02
C ARG A 232 -13.09 8.92 14.59
N LYS A 233 -12.19 7.98 14.33
CA LYS A 233 -11.70 7.66 12.98
C LYS A 233 -12.83 7.17 12.07
N LYS A 234 -13.70 6.31 12.59
CA LYS A 234 -14.89 5.85 11.86
C LYS A 234 -15.85 7.01 11.52
N ALA A 235 -16.14 7.87 12.49
CA ALA A 235 -17.00 9.04 12.27
C ALA A 235 -16.40 10.05 11.27
N GLN A 236 -15.08 10.23 11.27
CA GLN A 236 -14.37 11.05 10.28
C GLN A 236 -14.46 10.43 8.89
N HIS A 237 -14.25 9.12 8.77
CA HIS A 237 -14.35 8.38 7.51
C HIS A 237 -15.75 8.49 6.90
N ASP A 238 -16.80 8.28 7.69
CA ASP A 238 -18.19 8.37 7.23
C ASP A 238 -18.55 9.80 6.77
N LYS A 239 -18.01 10.83 7.45
CA LYS A 239 -18.20 12.24 7.07
C LYS A 239 -17.52 12.58 5.73
N ILE A 240 -16.32 12.06 5.50
CA ILE A 240 -15.59 12.24 4.23
C ILE A 240 -16.36 11.53 3.11
N MET A 241 -16.78 10.28 3.33
CA MET A 241 -17.53 9.51 2.35
C MET A 241 -18.84 10.21 1.94
N ASN A 242 -19.60 10.70 2.93
CA ASN A 242 -20.84 11.43 2.67
C ASN A 242 -20.59 12.74 1.90
N TYR A 243 -19.52 13.48 2.25
CA TYR A 243 -19.16 14.71 1.54
C TYR A 243 -18.80 14.45 0.07
N VAL A 244 -17.99 13.42 -0.21
CA VAL A 244 -17.63 13.01 -1.58
C VAL A 244 -18.86 12.57 -2.37
N GLN A 245 -19.75 11.78 -1.76
CA GLN A 245 -20.98 11.32 -2.40
C GLN A 245 -21.95 12.47 -2.70
N LYS A 246 -22.07 13.44 -1.80
CA LYS A 246 -22.99 14.59 -1.96
C LYS A 246 -22.45 15.63 -2.92
N LYS A 247 -21.12 15.78 -3.03
CA LYS A 247 -20.45 16.79 -3.84
C LYS A 247 -19.21 16.26 -4.59
N PRO A 248 -19.40 15.39 -5.59
CA PRO A 248 -18.29 14.75 -6.30
C PRO A 248 -17.41 15.76 -7.07
N SER A 249 -18.00 16.81 -7.61
CA SER A 249 -17.27 17.82 -8.39
C SER A 249 -16.41 18.76 -7.55
N GLU A 250 -16.82 19.11 -6.32
CA GLU A 250 -16.00 19.87 -5.37
C GLU A 250 -14.84 19.01 -4.85
N ALA A 251 -15.10 17.73 -4.51
CA ALA A 251 -14.07 16.80 -4.07
C ALA A 251 -12.98 16.59 -5.14
N ALA A 252 -13.35 16.44 -6.41
CA ALA A 252 -12.40 16.32 -7.52
C ALA A 252 -11.52 17.58 -7.69
N LYS A 253 -12.09 18.77 -7.49
CA LYS A 253 -11.32 20.04 -7.53
C LYS A 253 -10.31 20.13 -6.40
N LEU A 254 -10.66 19.68 -5.18
CA LEU A 254 -9.74 19.64 -4.04
C LEU A 254 -8.57 18.69 -4.29
N ILE A 255 -8.83 17.48 -4.78
CA ILE A 255 -7.77 16.51 -5.14
C ILE A 255 -6.85 17.10 -6.21
N ASN A 256 -7.42 17.76 -7.23
CA ASN A 256 -6.65 18.41 -8.30
C ASN A 256 -5.94 19.71 -7.86
N SER A 257 -6.34 20.30 -6.72
CA SER A 257 -5.62 21.41 -6.10
C SER A 257 -4.42 20.88 -5.34
N TRP A 258 -4.62 19.86 -4.50
CA TRP A 258 -3.53 19.20 -3.77
C TRP A 258 -2.46 18.62 -4.70
N LEU A 259 -2.87 17.97 -5.79
CA LEU A 259 -1.94 17.42 -6.78
C LEU A 259 -1.12 18.51 -7.51
N ARG A 260 -1.62 19.74 -7.60
CA ARG A 260 -0.93 20.87 -8.24
C ARG A 260 -0.15 21.75 -7.28
N GLU A 261 -0.46 21.68 -5.99
CA GLU A 261 0.22 22.44 -4.95
C GLU A 261 1.54 21.75 -4.53
N ASP A 262 1.67 20.44 -4.77
CA ASP A 262 2.94 19.69 -4.62
C ASP A 262 3.98 19.97 -5.74
N GLU A 263 3.66 20.81 -6.74
CA GLU A 263 4.56 21.18 -7.85
C GLU A 263 5.28 22.54 -7.67
N PHE A 264 5.21 23.18 -6.49
CA PHE A 264 5.95 24.43 -6.18
C PHE A 264 6.84 24.35 -4.94
#